data_AF-A0A1L5J2I0-F1
#
_entry.id   AF-A0A1L5J2I0-F1
#
_cell.length_a   1.000
_cell.length_b   1.000
_cell.length_c   1.000
_cell.angle_alpha   90.00
_cell.angle_beta   90.00
_cell.angle_gamma   90.00
#
_symmetry.space_group_name_H-M   'P 1'
#
loop_
_entity.id
_entity.type
_entity.pdbx_description
1 polymer ?
#
loop_
_entity_poly.entity_id
_entity_poly.type
_entity_poly.pdbx_seq_one_letter_code
_entity_poly.pdbx_strand_id
1 'polypeptide(L)'
;STGYYFMEGDGDAGSCSVKSKIMAHPHYPRLLAAYVNCQKIGAPPEVVAKLEEACVSATAIGRNDRSSVGEDPALDQFMEAYCEMLTKYEQELSKPFKEAMLFLSRIECQFKALTLSHSDSACGEAVDRNGSSEEEFDVNNNFIDPQAEDRELKGQLLRKYSGYLGNLKQEFMKKRKKGKLPKEARQQLLDWWSRHYKWPYPS
;
A
#
# COMPACT_ATOMS: atom_id res chain seq x y z
N SER A 1 -10.45 -14.89 -20.22
CA SER A 1 -11.08 -16.03 -19.55
C SER A 1 -11.25 -15.70 -18.09
N THR A 2 -12.43 -15.19 -17.71
CA THR A 2 -13.59 -15.95 -17.21
C THR A 2 -13.42 -16.30 -15.74
N GLY A 3 -14.23 -15.66 -14.91
CA GLY A 3 -14.36 -15.94 -13.48
C GLY A 3 -15.39 -15.04 -12.81
N TYR A 4 -16.53 -14.83 -13.47
CA TYR A 4 -17.73 -14.32 -12.81
C TYR A 4 -18.11 -15.36 -11.75
N TYR A 5 -18.03 -15.01 -10.47
CA TYR A 5 -18.62 -15.80 -9.39
C TYR A 5 -20.14 -15.64 -9.45
N PHE A 6 -20.72 -16.46 -10.32
CA PHE A 6 -22.13 -16.81 -10.37
C PHE A 6 -22.50 -17.42 -9.01
N MET A 7 -23.31 -16.73 -8.22
CA MET A 7 -23.93 -17.31 -7.03
C MET A 7 -25.04 -18.27 -7.48
N GLU A 8 -24.73 -19.56 -7.51
CA GLU A 8 -25.71 -20.62 -7.24
C GLU A 8 -25.17 -21.40 -6.03
N GLY A 9 -25.91 -21.64 -4.95
CA GLY A 9 -27.35 -21.66 -4.79
C GLY A 9 -27.73 -23.05 -4.29
N ASP A 10 -27.56 -23.31 -2.99
CA ASP A 10 -28.25 -24.41 -2.33
C ASP A 10 -28.51 -24.04 -0.87
N GLY A 11 -29.67 -23.41 -0.64
CA GLY A 11 -30.03 -22.85 0.66
C GLY A 11 -31.26 -21.97 0.59
N ASP A 12 -32.41 -22.59 0.89
CA ASP A 12 -33.58 -21.97 1.51
C ASP A 12 -34.55 -21.18 0.60
N ALA A 13 -35.63 -21.87 0.19
CA ALA A 13 -36.81 -21.24 -0.42
C ALA A 13 -37.45 -20.16 0.49
N GLY A 14 -37.21 -20.19 1.82
CA GLY A 14 -37.59 -19.14 2.76
C GLY A 14 -36.78 -17.85 2.61
N SER A 15 -35.46 -17.96 2.43
CA SER A 15 -34.52 -16.85 2.22
C SER A 15 -34.84 -16.04 0.96
N CYS A 16 -35.27 -16.70 -0.11
CA CYS A 16 -35.66 -16.03 -1.35
C CYS A 16 -36.89 -15.12 -1.14
N SER A 17 -37.86 -15.56 -0.34
CA SER A 17 -39.06 -14.77 -0.01
C SER A 17 -38.72 -13.54 0.83
N VAL A 18 -37.89 -13.69 1.87
CA VAL A 18 -37.49 -12.55 2.73
C VAL A 18 -36.65 -11.53 1.98
N LYS A 19 -35.67 -11.98 1.17
CA LYS A 19 -34.86 -11.10 0.32
C LYS A 19 -35.73 -10.33 -0.67
N SER A 20 -36.71 -10.98 -1.28
CA SER A 20 -37.65 -10.34 -2.20
C SER A 20 -38.48 -9.26 -1.51
N LYS A 21 -38.98 -9.53 -0.29
CA LYS A 21 -39.68 -8.54 0.54
C LYS A 21 -38.80 -7.36 0.91
N ILE A 22 -37.53 -7.60 1.25
CA ILE A 22 -36.56 -6.54 1.56
C ILE A 22 -36.29 -5.67 0.32
N MET A 23 -36.09 -6.28 -0.85
CA MET A 23 -35.82 -5.55 -2.11
C MET A 23 -37.02 -4.73 -2.60
N ALA A 24 -38.24 -5.20 -2.35
CA ALA A 24 -39.49 -4.50 -2.67
C ALA A 24 -39.82 -3.37 -1.67
N HIS A 25 -39.09 -3.28 -0.56
CA HIS A 25 -39.41 -2.38 0.53
C HIS A 25 -39.09 -0.90 0.21
N PRO A 26 -39.94 0.07 0.60
CA PRO A 26 -39.69 1.50 0.37
C PRO A 26 -38.39 2.03 0.96
N HIS A 27 -37.91 1.43 2.06
CA HIS A 27 -36.64 1.78 2.69
C HIS A 27 -35.41 1.07 2.10
N TYR A 28 -35.58 0.16 1.15
CA TYR A 28 -34.47 -0.55 0.51
C TYR A 28 -33.41 0.37 -0.12
N PRO A 29 -33.76 1.47 -0.84
CA PRO A 29 -32.76 2.39 -1.36
C PRO A 29 -31.93 3.07 -0.26
N ARG A 30 -32.57 3.41 0.87
CA ARG A 30 -31.90 4.01 2.02
C ARG A 30 -30.94 3.03 2.68
N LEU A 31 -31.39 1.79 2.86
CA LEU A 31 -30.58 0.69 3.38
C LEU A 31 -29.34 0.46 2.52
N LEU A 32 -29.53 0.35 1.20
CA LEU A 32 -28.44 0.11 0.27
C LEU A 32 -27.44 1.27 0.26
N ALA A 33 -27.92 2.51 0.29
CA ALA A 33 -27.06 3.68 0.39
C ALA A 33 -26.21 3.69 1.67
N ALA A 34 -26.83 3.43 2.83
CA ALA A 34 -26.10 3.34 4.10
C ALA A 34 -25.05 2.23 4.09
N TYR A 35 -25.39 1.07 3.52
CA TYR A 35 -24.45 -0.05 3.38
C TYR A 35 -23.27 0.31 2.46
N VAL A 36 -23.56 0.91 1.31
CA VAL A 36 -22.54 1.34 0.35
C VAL A 36 -21.63 2.40 0.96
N ASN A 37 -22.16 3.35 1.74
CA ASN A 37 -21.34 4.34 2.43
C ASN A 37 -20.35 3.69 3.41
N CYS A 38 -20.76 2.65 4.14
CA CYS A 38 -19.85 1.88 4.98
C CYS A 38 -18.71 1.27 4.17
N GLN A 39 -19.01 0.72 2.99
CA GLN A 39 -18.01 0.11 2.09
C GLN A 39 -17.08 1.14 1.43
N LYS A 40 -17.48 2.40 1.33
CA LYS A 40 -16.64 3.47 0.79
C LYS A 40 -15.50 3.85 1.74
N ILE A 41 -15.60 3.54 3.03
CA ILE A 41 -14.56 3.89 4.01
C ILE A 41 -13.28 3.13 3.67
N GLY A 42 -12.28 3.87 3.18
CA GLY A 42 -10.99 3.33 2.79
C GLY A 42 -10.95 2.59 1.46
N ALA A 43 -12.03 2.59 0.70
CA ALA A 43 -12.01 2.09 -0.66
C ALA A 43 -11.26 3.08 -1.58
N PRO A 44 -10.46 2.58 -2.55
CA PRO A 44 -9.84 3.44 -3.55
C PRO A 44 -10.90 4.03 -4.50
N PRO A 45 -10.62 5.17 -5.17
CA PRO A 45 -11.60 5.89 -5.99
C PRO A 45 -12.27 5.02 -7.07
N GLU A 46 -11.52 4.08 -7.66
CA GLU A 46 -12.03 3.18 -8.69
C GLU A 46 -13.06 2.19 -8.14
N VAL A 47 -12.91 1.77 -6.88
CA VAL A 47 -13.87 0.87 -6.21
C VAL A 47 -15.09 1.66 -5.76
N VAL A 48 -14.91 2.89 -5.27
CA VAL A 48 -16.02 3.78 -4.90
C VAL A 48 -16.95 4.02 -6.09
N ALA A 49 -16.40 4.33 -7.27
CA ALA A 49 -17.19 4.54 -8.48
C ALA A 49 -18.01 3.29 -8.88
N LYS A 50 -17.40 2.10 -8.80
CA LYS A 50 -18.10 0.82 -9.06
C LYS A 50 -19.23 0.55 -8.07
N LEU A 51 -19.01 0.86 -6.78
CA LEU A 51 -20.03 0.72 -5.74
C LEU A 51 -21.22 1.65 -5.99
N GLU A 52 -20.97 2.88 -6.44
CA GLU A 52 -22.02 3.84 -6.79
C GLU A 52 -22.85 3.38 -8.00
N GLU A 53 -22.20 2.88 -9.05
CA GLU A 53 -22.86 2.31 -10.23
C GLU A 53 -23.72 1.08 -9.88
N ALA A 54 -23.18 0.18 -9.05
CA ALA A 54 -23.91 -0.99 -8.55
C ALA A 54 -25.12 -0.59 -7.69
N CYS A 55 -25.01 0.47 -6.89
CA CYS A 55 -26.12 0.99 -6.09
C CYS A 55 -27.24 1.57 -6.95
N VAL A 56 -26.89 2.35 -7.98
CA VAL A 56 -27.86 2.93 -8.92
C VAL A 56 -28.58 1.85 -9.72
N SER A 57 -27.85 0.84 -10.20
CA SER A 57 -28.46 -0.28 -10.95
C SER A 57 -29.38 -1.13 -10.07
N ALA A 58 -28.99 -1.44 -8.83
CA ALA A 58 -29.83 -2.21 -7.91
C ALA A 58 -31.13 -1.46 -7.50
N THR A 59 -31.06 -0.14 -7.32
CA THR A 59 -32.26 0.68 -7.01
C THR A 59 -33.20 0.85 -8.22
N ALA A 60 -32.69 0.72 -9.45
CA ALA A 60 -33.51 0.75 -10.66
C ALA A 60 -34.36 -0.52 -10.84
N ILE A 61 -33.86 -1.69 -10.40
CA ILE A 61 -34.54 -2.98 -10.53
C ILE A 61 -35.74 -3.10 -9.58
N GLY A 62 -35.68 -2.49 -8.40
CA GLY A 62 -36.76 -2.54 -7.38
C GLY A 62 -37.98 -1.65 -7.63
N ARG A 63 -38.22 -1.17 -8.86
CA ARG A 63 -39.33 -0.23 -9.15
C ARG A 63 -40.67 -0.90 -9.51
N ASN A 64 -40.70 -2.22 -9.77
CA ASN A 64 -41.86 -2.86 -10.39
C ASN A 64 -42.94 -3.36 -9.43
N ASP A 65 -42.62 -3.65 -8.16
CA ASP A 65 -43.60 -4.00 -7.12
C ASP A 65 -43.10 -3.40 -5.80
N ARG A 66 -43.75 -2.34 -5.31
CA ARG A 66 -43.40 -1.71 -4.03
C ARG A 66 -44.43 -2.12 -2.99
N SER A 67 -44.00 -2.80 -1.93
CA SER A 67 -44.83 -2.95 -0.74
C SER A 67 -45.05 -1.58 -0.09
N SER A 68 -46.17 -1.41 0.60
CA SER A 68 -46.43 -0.19 1.37
C SER A 68 -45.82 -0.29 2.76
N VAL A 69 -45.27 0.83 3.25
CA VAL A 69 -44.89 0.97 4.66
C VAL A 69 -46.11 0.65 5.52
N GLY A 70 -45.98 -0.23 6.52
CA GLY A 70 -47.06 -0.67 7.40
C GLY A 70 -47.70 -2.00 7.03
N GLU A 71 -47.34 -2.63 5.91
CA GLU A 71 -47.80 -3.97 5.53
C GLU A 71 -47.18 -5.07 6.42
N ASP A 72 -45.94 -4.82 6.90
CA ASP A 72 -45.23 -5.65 7.87
C ASP A 72 -44.47 -4.74 8.86
N PRO A 73 -45.10 -4.36 10.00
CA PRO A 73 -44.49 -3.46 10.98
C PRO A 73 -43.17 -3.96 11.58
N ALA A 74 -42.97 -5.29 11.62
CA ALA A 74 -41.73 -5.88 12.10
C ALA A 74 -40.60 -5.66 11.08
N LEU A 75 -40.90 -5.79 9.78
CA LEU A 75 -39.96 -5.48 8.71
C LEU A 75 -39.65 -3.98 8.64
N ASP A 76 -40.65 -3.11 8.80
CA ASP A 76 -40.46 -1.65 8.84
C ASP A 76 -39.44 -1.27 9.93
N GLN A 77 -39.69 -1.74 11.16
CA GLN A 77 -38.80 -1.51 12.30
C GLN A 77 -37.39 -2.06 12.07
N PHE A 78 -37.29 -3.26 11.49
CA PHE A 78 -35.99 -3.85 11.14
C PHE A 78 -35.23 -2.97 10.14
N MET A 79 -35.89 -2.54 9.06
CA MET A 79 -35.28 -1.72 8.01
C MET A 79 -34.78 -0.39 8.57
N GLU A 80 -35.56 0.26 9.43
CA GLU A 80 -35.15 1.51 10.10
C GLU A 80 -33.97 1.29 11.05
N ALA A 81 -34.08 0.34 11.99
CA ALA A 81 -33.04 0.07 12.98
C ALA A 81 -31.71 -0.35 12.32
N TYR A 82 -31.78 -1.13 11.24
CA TYR A 82 -30.58 -1.56 10.53
C TYR A 82 -29.95 -0.41 9.71
N CYS A 83 -30.76 0.46 9.10
CA CYS A 83 -30.24 1.69 8.48
C CYS A 83 -29.50 2.56 9.50
N GLU A 84 -30.10 2.77 10.68
CA GLU A 84 -29.49 3.55 11.76
C GLU A 84 -28.20 2.92 12.27
N MET A 85 -28.19 1.59 12.44
CA MET A 85 -27.00 0.84 12.82
C MET A 85 -25.85 1.05 11.82
N LEU A 86 -26.13 0.95 10.51
CA LEU A 86 -25.13 1.19 9.48
C LEU A 86 -24.62 2.63 9.47
N THR A 87 -25.52 3.61 9.60
CA THR A 87 -25.12 5.03 9.67
C THR A 87 -24.22 5.28 10.89
N LYS A 88 -24.55 4.69 12.04
CA LYS A 88 -23.71 4.80 13.24
C LYS A 88 -22.35 4.12 13.04
N TYR A 89 -22.33 2.94 12.43
CA TYR A 89 -21.11 2.22 12.09
C TYR A 89 -20.21 3.04 11.15
N GLU A 90 -20.78 3.67 10.12
CA GLU A 90 -20.07 4.57 9.21
C GLU A 90 -19.40 5.72 9.97
N GLN A 91 -20.12 6.35 10.91
CA GLN A 91 -19.61 7.46 11.72
C GLN A 91 -18.46 7.01 12.65
N GLU A 92 -18.62 5.86 13.30
CA GLU A 92 -17.62 5.29 14.21
C GLU A 92 -16.34 4.87 13.48
N LEU A 93 -16.43 4.39 12.23
CA LEU A 93 -15.27 4.05 11.41
C LEU A 93 -14.60 5.27 10.75
N SER A 94 -15.36 6.29 10.40
CA SER A 94 -14.87 7.41 9.60
C SER A 94 -13.74 8.18 10.25
N LYS A 95 -13.85 8.46 11.56
CA LYS A 95 -12.82 9.20 12.31
C LYS A 95 -11.50 8.43 12.45
N PRO A 96 -11.45 7.21 13.01
CA PRO A 96 -10.20 6.47 13.16
C PRO A 96 -9.53 6.18 11.80
N PHE A 97 -10.32 5.95 10.75
CA PHE A 97 -9.77 5.77 9.42
C PHE A 97 -9.05 7.03 8.91
N LYS A 98 -9.69 8.20 9.00
CA LYS A 98 -9.09 9.48 8.59
C LYS A 98 -7.83 9.80 9.40
N GLU A 99 -7.88 9.57 10.71
CA GLU A 99 -6.72 9.77 11.60
C GLU A 99 -5.55 8.85 11.23
N ALA A 100 -5.81 7.57 10.94
CA ALA A 100 -4.79 6.63 10.48
C ALA A 100 -4.17 7.05 9.13
N MET A 101 -4.99 7.48 8.16
CA MET A 101 -4.50 7.95 6.87
C MET A 101 -3.62 9.20 7.00
N LEU A 102 -4.03 10.15 7.85
CA LEU A 102 -3.21 11.34 8.14
C LEU A 102 -1.90 10.97 8.83
N PHE A 103 -1.93 10.02 9.77
CA PHE A 103 -0.72 9.52 10.42
C PHE A 103 0.23 8.88 9.41
N LEU A 104 -0.25 7.99 8.54
CA LEU A 104 0.55 7.35 7.51
C LEU A 104 1.12 8.37 6.53
N SER A 105 0.30 9.31 6.05
CA SER A 105 0.75 10.42 5.19
C SER A 105 1.87 11.23 5.83
N ARG A 106 1.78 11.51 7.15
CA ARG A 106 2.83 12.21 7.89
C ARG A 106 4.15 11.41 7.91
N ILE A 107 4.09 10.10 8.17
CA ILE A 107 5.27 9.24 8.18
C ILE A 107 5.88 9.14 6.77
N GLU A 108 5.06 8.99 5.73
CA GLU A 108 5.51 9.00 4.34
C GLU A 108 6.24 10.30 3.97
N CYS A 109 5.73 11.45 4.41
CA CYS A 109 6.40 12.74 4.19
C CYS A 109 7.76 12.81 4.89
N GLN A 110 7.90 12.28 6.12
CA GLN A 110 9.19 12.22 6.79
C GLN A 110 10.19 11.33 6.05
N PHE A 111 9.73 10.19 5.53
CA PHE A 111 10.58 9.30 4.74
C PHE A 111 11.04 9.96 3.43
N LYS A 112 10.13 10.64 2.73
CA LYS A 112 10.45 11.41 1.52
C LYS A 112 11.45 12.53 1.80
N ALA A 113 11.29 13.26 2.91
CA ALA A 113 12.23 14.30 3.32
C ALA A 113 13.64 13.74 3.55
N LEU A 114 13.78 12.64 4.29
CA LEU A 114 15.09 12.00 4.51
C LEU A 114 15.74 11.53 3.19
N THR A 115 14.93 11.05 2.25
CA THR A 115 15.40 10.59 0.94
C THR A 115 15.87 11.77 0.07
N LEU A 116 15.15 12.91 0.09
CA LEU A 116 15.49 14.11 -0.68
C LEU A 116 16.62 14.94 -0.03
N SER A 117 16.72 14.99 1.30
CA SER A 117 17.81 15.68 2.01
C SER A 117 19.18 15.06 1.73
N HIS A 118 19.24 13.83 1.25
CA HIS A 118 20.48 13.19 0.82
C HIS A 118 20.95 13.61 -0.58
N SER A 119 20.05 14.20 -1.39
CA SER A 119 20.34 14.65 -2.75
C SER A 119 20.81 16.11 -2.82
N ASP A 120 20.51 16.94 -1.81
CA ASP A 120 20.78 18.40 -1.83
C ASP A 120 22.07 18.82 -1.08
N SER A 121 22.82 17.87 -0.50
CA SER A 121 24.05 18.14 0.26
C SER A 121 25.33 18.13 -0.60
N ALA A 122 25.22 18.19 -1.93
CA ALA A 122 26.37 18.25 -2.84
C ALA A 122 26.43 19.57 -3.62
N CYS A 123 26.18 20.70 -2.96
CA CYS A 123 26.49 22.01 -3.54
C CYS A 123 26.74 23.02 -2.42
N GLY A 124 28.01 23.26 -2.11
CA GLY A 124 28.37 24.41 -1.29
C GLY A 124 29.65 24.21 -0.49
N GLU A 125 30.79 24.18 -1.16
CA GLU A 125 32.01 24.88 -0.72
C GLU A 125 33.18 24.66 -1.70
N ALA A 126 33.56 25.72 -2.44
CA ALA A 126 34.95 26.18 -2.63
C ALA A 126 35.07 27.18 -3.80
N VAL A 127 34.98 28.47 -3.46
CA VAL A 127 35.90 29.58 -3.80
C VAL A 127 36.61 29.62 -5.19
N ASP A 128 36.36 30.75 -5.87
CA ASP A 128 37.12 31.46 -6.92
C ASP A 128 37.48 30.78 -8.26
N ARG A 129 36.91 31.28 -9.38
CA ARG A 129 37.65 31.97 -10.46
C ARG A 129 36.72 32.50 -11.58
N ASN A 130 36.64 33.82 -11.68
CA ASN A 130 36.43 34.66 -12.88
C ASN A 130 36.06 33.94 -14.21
N GLY A 131 34.85 34.19 -14.72
CA GLY A 131 34.45 33.88 -16.10
C GLY A 131 33.03 34.33 -16.42
N SER A 132 32.91 35.50 -17.04
CA SER A 132 31.69 36.07 -17.64
C SER A 132 31.19 35.22 -18.82
N SER A 133 29.89 34.88 -18.86
CA SER A 133 29.01 34.96 -20.05
C SER A 133 27.67 34.27 -19.76
N GLU A 134 26.60 34.95 -20.13
CA GLU A 134 25.20 34.50 -20.20
C GLU A 134 24.97 33.21 -21.00
N GLU A 135 23.97 32.40 -20.60
CA GLU A 135 22.97 31.68 -21.45
C GLU A 135 22.30 30.48 -20.72
N GLU A 136 20.98 30.64 -20.54
CA GLU A 136 19.87 29.66 -20.68
C GLU A 136 19.80 28.36 -19.84
N PHE A 137 18.59 28.15 -19.28
CA PHE A 137 18.19 27.13 -18.33
C PHE A 137 17.86 25.78 -19.01
N ASP A 138 18.53 24.73 -18.53
CA ASP A 138 17.97 23.46 -18.05
C ASP A 138 17.08 22.59 -18.96
N VAL A 139 17.69 21.57 -19.60
CA VAL A 139 17.13 20.20 -19.70
C VAL A 139 18.30 19.21 -19.72
N ASN A 140 19.01 19.06 -18.60
CA ASN A 140 19.85 17.87 -18.42
C ASN A 140 19.07 16.89 -17.54
N ASN A 141 18.20 16.12 -18.21
CA ASN A 141 17.48 14.99 -17.63
C ASN A 141 18.53 13.96 -17.16
N ASN A 142 19.00 14.15 -15.93
CA ASN A 142 19.92 13.27 -15.23
C ASN A 142 19.28 11.88 -15.16
N PHE A 143 19.67 11.02 -16.09
CA PHE A 143 19.44 9.59 -15.99
C PHE A 143 20.33 9.09 -14.85
N ILE A 144 19.83 9.21 -13.62
CA ILE A 144 20.48 8.71 -12.41
C ILE A 144 20.57 7.19 -12.58
N ASP A 145 21.78 6.70 -12.87
CA ASP A 145 22.08 5.28 -12.89
C ASP A 145 21.93 4.73 -11.47
N PRO A 146 20.94 3.87 -11.18
CA PRO A 146 20.76 3.28 -9.86
C PRO A 146 21.99 2.48 -9.40
N GLN A 147 22.89 2.07 -10.31
CA GLN A 147 24.17 1.44 -9.93
C GLN A 147 25.24 2.44 -9.48
N ALA A 148 25.18 3.70 -9.91
CA ALA A 148 26.14 4.72 -9.52
C ALA A 148 26.00 5.06 -8.03
N GLU A 149 24.76 5.19 -7.56
CA GLU A 149 24.42 5.42 -6.15
C GLU A 149 24.89 4.27 -5.25
N ASP A 150 24.72 3.03 -5.71
CA ASP A 150 25.16 1.82 -5.00
C ASP A 150 26.69 1.73 -4.88
N ARG A 151 27.41 2.20 -5.90
CA ARG A 151 28.89 2.27 -5.90
C ARG A 151 29.40 3.33 -4.93
N GLU A 152 28.74 4.49 -4.86
CA GLU A 152 29.12 5.57 -3.97
C GLU A 152 28.84 5.22 -2.50
N LEU A 153 27.65 4.71 -2.20
CA LEU A 153 27.28 4.23 -0.87
C LEU A 153 28.27 3.15 -0.39
N LYS A 154 28.62 2.20 -1.27
CA LYS A 154 29.65 1.18 -0.99
C LYS A 154 31.01 1.80 -0.67
N GLY A 155 31.41 2.84 -1.40
CA GLY A 155 32.64 3.59 -1.15
C GLY A 155 32.66 4.26 0.23
N GLN A 156 31.56 4.93 0.60
CA GLN A 156 31.43 5.59 1.90
C GLN A 156 31.41 4.58 3.05
N LEU A 157 30.68 3.47 2.90
CA LEU A 157 30.62 2.40 3.90
C LEU A 157 32.00 1.75 4.09
N LEU A 158 32.71 1.46 2.99
CA LEU A 158 34.08 0.97 3.06
C LEU A 158 35.00 1.96 3.76
N ARG A 159 34.91 3.26 3.46
CA ARG A 159 35.74 4.29 4.10
C ARG A 159 35.49 4.35 5.61
N LYS A 160 34.23 4.48 6.02
CA LYS A 160 33.80 4.63 7.43
C LYS A 160 34.15 3.41 8.28
N TYR A 161 33.96 2.20 7.73
CA TYR A 161 34.14 0.96 8.47
C TYR A 161 35.46 0.23 8.15
N SER A 162 36.30 0.73 7.25
CA SER A 162 37.57 0.11 6.86
C SER A 162 38.45 -0.28 8.05
N GLY A 163 38.61 0.63 9.02
CA GLY A 163 39.37 0.38 10.24
C GLY A 163 38.74 -0.71 11.11
N TYR A 164 37.42 -0.71 11.25
CA TYR A 164 36.69 -1.74 11.99
C TYR A 164 36.77 -3.11 11.31
N LEU A 165 36.57 -3.18 9.99
CA LEU A 165 36.76 -4.40 9.20
C LEU A 165 38.22 -4.89 9.29
N GLY A 166 39.19 -3.98 9.30
CA GLY A 166 40.60 -4.29 9.50
C GLY A 166 40.87 -4.94 10.85
N ASN A 167 40.34 -4.35 11.92
CA ASN A 167 40.43 -4.89 13.29
C ASN A 167 39.72 -6.24 13.39
N LEU A 168 38.52 -6.36 12.85
CA LEU A 168 37.74 -7.60 12.84
C LEU A 168 38.48 -8.70 12.07
N LYS A 169 39.08 -8.38 10.92
CA LYS A 169 39.91 -9.30 10.14
C LYS A 169 41.14 -9.75 10.93
N GLN A 170 41.80 -8.84 11.65
CA GLN A 170 42.91 -9.21 12.53
C GLN A 170 42.45 -10.13 13.66
N GLU A 171 41.33 -9.84 14.32
CA GLU A 171 40.74 -10.69 15.37
C GLU A 171 40.39 -12.09 14.85
N PHE A 172 39.73 -12.20 13.69
CA PHE A 172 39.45 -13.49 13.05
C PHE A 172 40.72 -14.26 12.68
N MET A 173 41.77 -13.57 12.21
CA MET A 173 43.04 -14.20 11.85
C MET A 173 43.81 -14.69 13.07
N LYS A 174 43.74 -13.99 14.21
CA LYS A 174 44.29 -14.44 15.50
C LYS A 174 43.59 -15.71 16.02
N LYS A 175 42.28 -15.85 15.75
CA LYS A 175 41.47 -16.99 16.18
C LYS A 175 41.55 -18.21 15.24
N ARG A 176 42.06 -18.06 14.01
CA ARG A 176 42.21 -19.17 13.04
C ARG A 176 43.55 -19.90 13.16
N LYS A 177 43.69 -20.74 14.20
CA LYS A 177 44.68 -21.84 14.22
C LYS A 177 44.03 -23.22 14.20
N LYS A 178 43.14 -23.48 13.24
CA LYS A 178 42.78 -24.87 12.88
C LYS A 178 42.42 -24.96 11.40
N GLY A 179 43.35 -25.50 10.61
CA GLY A 179 43.20 -25.84 9.18
C GLY A 179 42.98 -24.65 8.24
N LYS A 180 43.87 -24.46 7.25
CA LYS A 180 43.57 -23.54 6.14
C LYS A 180 42.46 -24.17 5.29
N LEU A 181 41.38 -23.43 5.01
CA LEU A 181 40.39 -23.84 4.01
C LEU A 181 41.09 -24.01 2.64
N PRO A 182 40.91 -25.15 1.92
CA PRO A 182 41.50 -25.40 0.60
C PRO A 182 41.24 -24.27 -0.39
N LYS A 183 42.15 -24.07 -1.37
CA LYS A 183 42.07 -22.95 -2.33
C LYS A 183 40.82 -23.06 -3.20
N GLU A 184 40.43 -24.27 -3.54
CA GLU A 184 39.28 -24.61 -4.37
C GLU A 184 37.97 -24.21 -3.69
N ALA A 185 37.81 -24.53 -2.40
CA ALA A 185 36.65 -24.13 -1.61
C ALA A 185 36.56 -22.60 -1.44
N ARG A 186 37.70 -21.91 -1.32
CA ARG A 186 37.71 -20.43 -1.31
C ARG A 186 37.24 -19.86 -2.64
N GLN A 187 37.66 -20.43 -3.76
CA GLN A 187 37.28 -19.97 -5.08
C GLN A 187 35.78 -20.16 -5.34
N GLN A 188 35.21 -21.29 -4.91
CA GLN A 188 33.77 -21.55 -5.00
C GLN A 188 32.95 -20.56 -4.17
N LEU A 189 33.39 -20.22 -2.96
CA LEU A 189 32.70 -19.23 -2.14
C LEU A 189 32.75 -17.82 -2.75
N LEU A 190 33.89 -17.45 -3.34
CA LEU A 190 34.03 -16.16 -4.04
C LEU A 190 33.15 -16.09 -5.29
N ASP A 191 33.09 -17.17 -6.07
CA ASP A 191 32.24 -17.28 -7.26
C ASP A 191 30.74 -17.35 -6.91
N TRP A 192 30.39 -18.00 -5.80
CA TRP A 192 29.02 -17.94 -5.28
C TRP A 192 28.64 -16.53 -4.85
N TRP A 193 29.53 -15.84 -4.09
CA TRP A 193 29.30 -14.48 -3.64
C TRP A 193 29.18 -13.49 -4.80
N SER A 194 30.01 -13.60 -5.84
CA SER A 194 29.91 -12.74 -7.02
C SER A 194 28.61 -12.92 -7.79
N ARG A 195 28.02 -14.12 -7.75
CA ARG A 195 26.71 -14.42 -8.38
C ARG A 195 25.51 -14.02 -7.51
N HIS A 196 25.66 -13.99 -6.19
CA HIS A 196 24.56 -13.77 -5.23
C HIS A 196 24.71 -12.47 -4.41
N TYR A 197 25.50 -11.51 -4.90
CA TYR A 197 25.84 -10.28 -4.18
C TYR A 197 24.63 -9.39 -3.81
N LYS A 198 23.47 -9.58 -4.45
CA LYS A 198 22.22 -8.88 -4.13
C LYS A 198 21.47 -9.46 -2.92
N TRP A 199 21.75 -10.69 -2.47
CA TRP A 199 21.06 -11.34 -1.35
C TRP A 199 21.92 -12.45 -0.71
N PRO A 200 22.59 -12.21 0.45
CA PRO A 200 23.57 -13.13 1.00
C PRO A 200 23.03 -14.09 2.08
N TYR A 201 21.72 -14.15 2.32
CA TYR A 201 21.14 -15.07 3.31
C TYR A 201 20.35 -16.19 2.64
N PRO A 202 20.71 -17.47 2.87
CA PRO A 202 19.84 -18.59 2.56
C PRO A 202 18.66 -18.59 3.54
N SER A 203 17.43 -18.61 3.03
CA SER A 203 16.27 -19.07 3.79
C SER A 203 16.36 -20.57 4.07
#